data_AF-A0A7C4X7X3-F1
#
_entry.id   AF-A0A7C4X7X3-F1
#
_cell.length_a   1.000
_cell.length_b   1.000
_cell.length_c   1.000
_cell.angle_alpha   90.00
_cell.angle_beta   90.00
_cell.angle_gamma   90.00
#
_symmetry.space_group_name_H-M   'P 1'
#
loop_
_entity.id
_entity.type
_entity.pdbx_description
1 polymer ?
#
loop_
_entity_poly.entity_id
_entity_poly.type
_entity_poly.pdbx_seq_one_letter_code
_entity_poly.pdbx_strand_id
1 'polypeptide(L)'
;MHAGENSGTPVELRYHRALLPLRLVLASIWIMGGVLNAYDANFACGPTCGQERYAQLIGNVWAEGLVVPLPVPSTLYLPDTVPPNPVPGMGWFLSAVVAPNALLFMTVMAILEIAVGFAILTGTFTRLATIGAIAMNLTIILAAGHTHPAILRVNLLMAGAALTLLLARAGRYYAVDPWLSRKISRWPLLQRACAT
;
A
#
# COMPACT_ATOMS: atom_id res chain seq x y z
N MET A 1 4.02 41.41 12.98
CA MET A 1 3.25 40.15 12.98
C MET A 1 4.14 39.08 12.38
N HIS A 2 4.51 38.09 13.18
CA HIS A 2 5.66 37.19 12.97
C HIS A 2 5.57 36.36 11.69
N ALA A 3 6.54 36.58 10.79
CA ALA A 3 6.94 35.59 9.80
C ALA A 3 7.59 34.42 10.55
N GLY A 4 6.86 33.31 10.69
CA GLY A 4 7.35 32.10 11.32
C GLY A 4 8.49 31.49 10.51
N GLU A 5 9.68 31.61 11.09
CA GLU A 5 10.95 31.06 10.65
C GLU A 5 10.87 29.53 10.57
N ASN A 6 10.74 28.99 9.34
CA ASN A 6 10.92 27.56 9.08
C ASN A 6 12.43 27.23 9.02
N SER A 7 13.21 27.60 10.03
CA SER A 7 14.64 27.27 10.10
C SER A 7 14.84 25.99 10.89
N GLY A 8 14.56 24.86 10.24
CA GLY A 8 15.15 23.60 10.68
C GLY A 8 16.66 23.76 10.82
N THR A 9 17.27 23.16 11.84
CA THR A 9 18.73 23.20 11.94
C THR A 9 19.35 22.60 10.67
N PRO A 10 20.56 23.02 10.23
CA PRO A 10 21.19 22.51 9.02
C PRO A 10 21.28 20.97 8.96
N VAL A 11 21.32 20.33 10.13
CA VAL A 11 21.30 18.87 10.31
C VAL A 11 19.93 18.27 9.97
N GLU A 12 18.84 18.85 10.46
CA GLU A 12 17.48 18.39 10.14
C GLU A 12 17.18 18.52 8.64
N LEU A 13 17.58 19.62 8.01
CA LEU A 13 17.37 19.81 6.57
C LEU A 13 18.11 18.76 5.73
N ARG A 14 19.34 18.38 6.12
CA ARG A 14 20.10 17.31 5.46
C ARG A 14 19.42 15.96 5.62
N TYR A 15 18.91 15.67 6.82
CA TYR A 15 18.19 14.43 7.11
C TYR A 15 16.93 14.28 6.24
N HIS A 16 16.11 15.34 6.13
CA HIS A 16 14.90 15.29 5.31
C HIS A 16 15.18 15.22 3.80
N ARG A 17 16.28 15.82 3.33
CA ARG A 17 16.75 15.63 1.94
C ARG A 17 17.16 14.20 1.64
N ALA A 18 17.81 13.53 2.59
CA ALA A 18 18.21 12.13 2.45
C ALA A 18 17.01 11.16 2.34
N LEU A 19 15.84 11.54 2.86
CA LEU A 19 14.60 10.75 2.79
C LEU A 19 13.79 11.01 1.51
N LEU A 20 14.12 12.04 0.73
CA LEU A 20 13.40 12.37 -0.50
C LEU A 20 13.41 11.22 -1.52
N PRO A 21 14.54 10.53 -1.79
CA PRO A 21 14.54 9.39 -2.70
C PRO A 21 13.63 8.26 -2.24
N LEU A 22 13.67 7.92 -0.94
CA LEU A 22 12.80 6.89 -0.35
C LEU A 22 11.32 7.24 -0.55
N ARG A 23 10.97 8.50 -0.31
CA ARG A 23 9.61 9.00 -0.49
C ARG A 23 9.13 8.91 -1.95
N LEU A 24 9.98 9.32 -2.90
CA LEU A 24 9.66 9.24 -4.33
C LEU A 24 9.50 7.80 -4.80
N VAL A 25 10.41 6.91 -4.39
CA VAL A 25 10.34 5.48 -4.73
C VAL A 25 9.06 4.87 -4.15
N LEU A 26 8.79 5.08 -2.85
CA LEU A 26 7.62 4.51 -2.20
C LEU A 26 6.32 5.02 -2.84
N ALA A 27 6.22 6.33 -3.09
CA ALA A 27 5.07 6.91 -3.78
C ALA A 27 4.87 6.33 -5.19
N SER A 28 5.96 6.18 -5.95
CA SER A 28 5.90 5.64 -7.31
C SER A 28 5.42 4.19 -7.32
N ILE A 29 5.89 3.36 -6.38
CA ILE A 29 5.47 1.97 -6.26
C ILE A 29 3.96 1.89 -5.96
N TRP A 30 3.46 2.69 -5.03
CA TRP A 30 2.03 2.71 -4.69
C TRP A 30 1.15 3.19 -5.85
N ILE A 31 1.54 4.28 -6.52
CA ILE A 31 0.79 4.78 -7.68
C ILE A 31 0.78 3.72 -8.79
N MET A 32 1.94 3.14 -9.10
CA MET A 32 2.03 2.12 -10.14
C MET A 32 1.23 0.87 -9.78
N GLY A 33 1.31 0.38 -8.54
CA GLY A 33 0.52 -0.75 -8.05
C GLY A 33 -0.97 -0.51 -8.19
N GLY A 34 -1.44 0.66 -7.78
CA GLY A 34 -2.86 1.01 -7.88
C GLY A 34 -3.35 1.18 -9.32
N VAL A 35 -2.53 1.75 -10.21
CA VAL A 35 -2.86 1.82 -11.65
C VAL A 35 -2.93 0.43 -12.26
N LEU A 36 -1.99 -0.45 -11.95
CA LEU A 36 -1.99 -1.83 -12.44
C LEU A 36 -3.21 -2.60 -11.92
N ASN A 37 -3.53 -2.48 -10.64
CA ASN A 37 -4.71 -3.10 -10.04
C ASN A 37 -6.02 -2.55 -10.62
N ALA A 38 -6.11 -1.24 -10.86
CA ALA A 38 -7.26 -0.64 -11.54
C ALA A 38 -7.39 -1.13 -12.99
N TYR A 39 -6.26 -1.27 -13.69
CA TYR A 39 -6.19 -1.78 -15.05
C TYR A 39 -6.65 -3.25 -15.13
N ASP A 40 -6.12 -4.11 -14.27
CA ASP A 40 -6.49 -5.52 -14.21
C ASP A 40 -7.95 -5.72 -13.78
N ALA A 41 -8.48 -4.88 -12.87
CA ALA A 41 -9.86 -4.96 -12.42
C ALA A 41 -10.89 -4.54 -13.48
N ASN A 42 -10.57 -3.56 -14.32
CA ASN A 42 -11.56 -2.90 -15.18
C ASN A 42 -11.29 -3.01 -16.69
N PHE A 43 -10.04 -3.21 -17.12
CA PHE A 43 -9.65 -3.02 -18.53
C PHE A 43 -8.97 -4.24 -19.17
N ALA A 44 -8.31 -5.10 -18.40
CA ALA A 44 -7.48 -6.18 -18.96
C ALA A 44 -8.25 -7.28 -19.73
N CYS A 45 -9.53 -7.51 -19.44
CA CYS A 45 -10.29 -8.58 -20.10
C CYS A 45 -11.83 -8.39 -20.16
N GLY A 46 -12.31 -7.14 -20.07
CA GLY A 46 -13.75 -6.81 -20.16
C GLY A 46 -14.51 -6.84 -18.81
N PRO A 47 -15.81 -6.47 -18.80
CA PRO A 47 -16.55 -6.15 -17.57
C PRO A 47 -16.79 -7.30 -16.58
N THR A 48 -16.64 -8.56 -16.99
CA THR A 48 -16.90 -9.74 -16.13
C THR A 48 -15.64 -10.50 -15.72
N CYS A 49 -14.52 -10.33 -16.43
CA CYS A 49 -13.31 -11.13 -16.23
C CYS A 49 -12.52 -10.73 -14.97
N GLY A 50 -12.52 -9.45 -14.59
CA GLY A 50 -11.84 -8.99 -13.38
C GLY A 50 -12.37 -9.70 -12.13
N GLN A 51 -13.69 -9.77 -11.98
CA GLN A 51 -14.35 -10.45 -10.87
C GLN A 51 -13.95 -11.93 -10.77
N GLU A 52 -14.03 -12.69 -11.86
CA GLU A 52 -13.71 -14.12 -11.86
C GLU A 52 -12.23 -14.38 -11.57
N ARG A 53 -11.33 -13.62 -12.22
CA ARG A 53 -9.88 -13.77 -12.05
C ARG A 53 -9.46 -13.47 -10.61
N TYR A 54 -9.98 -12.40 -10.02
CA TYR A 54 -9.66 -12.05 -8.64
C TYR A 54 -10.37 -12.95 -7.63
N ALA A 55 -11.58 -13.40 -7.90
CA ALA A 55 -12.25 -14.39 -7.05
C ALA A 55 -11.46 -15.71 -7.01
N GLN A 56 -10.93 -16.18 -8.14
CA GLN A 56 -10.05 -17.35 -8.19
C GLN A 56 -8.73 -17.12 -7.44
N LEU A 57 -8.11 -15.95 -7.62
CA LEU A 57 -6.87 -15.62 -6.92
C LEU A 57 -7.09 -15.57 -5.40
N ILE A 58 -8.14 -14.88 -4.96
CA ILE A 58 -8.41 -14.63 -3.53
C ILE A 58 -8.97 -15.89 -2.86
N GLY A 59 -9.94 -16.55 -3.48
CA GLY A 59 -10.59 -17.74 -2.94
C GLY A 59 -9.70 -18.98 -3.05
N ASN A 60 -9.23 -19.30 -4.25
CA ASN A 60 -8.54 -20.57 -4.46
C ASN A 60 -7.07 -20.45 -4.04
N VAL A 61 -6.36 -19.40 -4.47
CA VAL A 61 -4.91 -19.31 -4.20
C VAL A 61 -4.64 -18.79 -2.79
N TRP A 62 -5.29 -17.72 -2.35
CA TRP A 62 -4.99 -17.09 -1.06
C TRP A 62 -5.74 -17.67 0.13
N ALA A 63 -6.91 -18.30 -0.07
CA ALA A 63 -7.69 -18.89 1.01
C ALA A 63 -7.50 -20.41 1.11
N GLU A 64 -7.85 -21.13 0.05
CA GLU A 64 -7.93 -22.60 0.05
C GLU A 64 -6.60 -23.29 -0.27
N GLY A 65 -5.68 -22.59 -0.94
CA GLY A 65 -4.46 -23.16 -1.47
C GLY A 65 -4.69 -23.88 -2.80
N LEU A 66 -3.62 -24.02 -3.59
CA LEU A 66 -3.67 -24.59 -4.93
C LEU A 66 -2.51 -25.58 -5.14
N VAL A 67 -2.82 -26.73 -5.74
CA VAL A 67 -1.80 -27.64 -6.29
C VAL A 67 -1.64 -27.31 -7.77
N VAL A 68 -0.42 -26.95 -8.19
CA VAL A 68 -0.14 -26.67 -9.61
C VAL A 68 0.46 -27.94 -10.23
N PRO A 69 -0.27 -28.68 -11.10
CA PRO A 69 0.32 -29.81 -11.81
C PRO A 69 1.29 -29.29 -12.87
N LEU A 70 2.60 -29.36 -12.60
CA LEU A 70 3.63 -28.99 -13.57
C LEU A 70 3.97 -30.19 -14.48
N PRO A 71 3.99 -30.02 -15.82
CA PRO A 71 4.48 -31.04 -16.74
C PRO A 71 6.03 -31.05 -16.85
N VAL A 72 6.75 -30.26 -16.06
CA VAL A 72 8.22 -30.15 -16.09
C VAL A 72 8.81 -29.96 -14.68
N PRO A 73 10.00 -30.53 -14.39
CA PRO A 73 10.65 -30.42 -13.10
C PRO A 73 10.97 -28.96 -12.75
N SER A 74 10.55 -28.55 -11.56
CA SER A 74 10.55 -27.20 -11.01
C SER A 74 11.98 -26.70 -10.73
N THR A 75 12.68 -26.24 -11.76
CA THR A 75 14.01 -25.60 -11.63
C THR A 75 13.92 -24.08 -11.44
N LEU A 76 12.73 -23.51 -11.28
CA LEU A 76 12.50 -22.07 -11.23
C LEU A 76 11.56 -21.66 -10.08
N TYR A 77 12.06 -21.70 -8.84
CA TYR A 77 11.58 -20.98 -7.62
C TYR A 77 10.10 -21.00 -7.20
N LEU A 78 9.16 -21.57 -7.96
CA LEU A 78 7.77 -21.71 -7.53
C LEU A 78 7.60 -22.98 -6.69
N PRO A 79 6.95 -22.92 -5.51
CA PRO A 79 6.53 -24.10 -4.79
C PRO A 79 5.47 -24.85 -5.61
N ASP A 80 5.59 -26.18 -5.69
CA ASP A 80 4.67 -27.06 -6.42
C ASP A 80 3.24 -27.05 -5.83
N THR A 81 3.13 -26.58 -4.60
CA THR A 81 1.88 -26.44 -3.85
C THR A 81 1.86 -25.12 -3.09
N VAL A 82 0.73 -24.42 -3.18
CA VAL A 82 0.41 -23.29 -2.32
C VAL A 82 -0.44 -23.83 -1.17
N PRO A 83 0.04 -23.83 0.08
CA PRO A 83 -0.76 -24.30 1.20
C PRO A 83 -1.95 -23.36 1.46
N PRO A 84 -3.02 -23.82 2.11
CA PRO A 84 -4.11 -22.97 2.57
C PRO A 84 -3.63 -21.86 3.51
N ASN A 85 -4.42 -20.79 3.65
CA ASN A 85 -4.04 -19.67 4.50
C ASN A 85 -3.82 -20.11 5.96
N PRO A 86 -2.61 -19.91 6.53
CA PRO A 86 -2.30 -20.35 7.88
C PRO A 86 -2.87 -19.42 8.97
N VAL A 87 -3.35 -18.22 8.63
CA VAL A 87 -3.85 -17.24 9.59
C VAL A 87 -5.29 -17.59 9.97
N PRO A 88 -5.60 -17.81 11.27
CA PRO A 88 -6.93 -18.17 11.72
C PRO A 88 -7.99 -17.17 11.26
N GLY A 89 -9.06 -17.66 10.63
CA GLY A 89 -10.17 -16.85 10.13
C GLY A 89 -9.91 -16.09 8.82
N MET A 90 -8.65 -15.92 8.41
CA MET A 90 -8.31 -15.20 7.19
C MET A 90 -8.76 -15.95 5.94
N GLY A 91 -8.55 -17.28 5.89
CA GLY A 91 -9.05 -18.11 4.79
C GLY A 91 -10.57 -17.97 4.61
N TRP A 92 -11.34 -18.08 5.70
CA TRP A 92 -12.80 -17.87 5.65
C TRP A 92 -13.16 -16.45 5.20
N PHE A 93 -12.50 -15.42 5.71
CA PHE A 93 -12.78 -14.04 5.30
C PHE A 93 -12.53 -13.85 3.79
N LEU A 94 -11.42 -14.39 3.29
CA LEU A 94 -11.06 -14.31 1.89
C LEU A 94 -12.06 -15.07 1.00
N SER A 95 -12.43 -16.31 1.35
CA SER A 95 -13.33 -17.11 0.51
C SER A 95 -14.81 -16.72 0.64
N ALA A 96 -15.28 -16.33 1.82
CA ALA A 96 -16.69 -16.07 2.08
C ALA A 96 -17.10 -14.59 1.90
N VAL A 97 -16.16 -13.64 2.07
CA VAL A 97 -16.47 -12.21 2.03
C VAL A 97 -15.77 -11.52 0.85
N VAL A 98 -14.47 -11.73 0.71
CA VAL A 98 -13.68 -10.98 -0.29
C VAL A 98 -13.85 -11.55 -1.69
N ALA A 99 -13.74 -12.87 -1.89
CA ALA A 99 -13.84 -13.50 -3.20
C ALA A 99 -15.20 -13.27 -3.91
N PRO A 100 -16.36 -13.37 -3.23
CA PRO A 100 -17.65 -13.06 -3.86
C PRO A 100 -17.79 -11.58 -4.25
N ASN A 101 -17.00 -10.70 -3.63
CA ASN A 101 -17.00 -9.25 -3.86
C ASN A 101 -15.66 -8.77 -4.44
N ALA A 102 -14.92 -9.63 -5.15
CA ALA A 102 -13.52 -9.41 -5.48
C ALA A 102 -13.27 -8.08 -6.23
N LEU A 103 -14.13 -7.74 -7.18
CA LEU A 103 -14.06 -6.51 -7.97
C LEU A 103 -14.18 -5.27 -7.08
N LEU A 104 -15.09 -5.28 -6.10
CA LEU A 104 -15.25 -4.17 -5.16
C LEU A 104 -13.97 -3.99 -4.34
N PHE A 105 -13.48 -5.07 -3.72
CA PHE A 105 -12.27 -5.02 -2.89
C PHE A 105 -11.04 -4.60 -3.69
N MET A 106 -10.85 -5.13 -4.91
CA MET A 106 -9.73 -4.76 -5.76
C MET A 106 -9.81 -3.32 -6.26
N THR A 107 -11.00 -2.84 -6.60
CA THR A 107 -11.18 -1.44 -7.01
C THR A 107 -10.92 -0.48 -5.84
N VAL A 108 -11.44 -0.80 -4.65
CA VAL A 108 -11.18 -0.01 -3.44
C VAL A 108 -9.69 -0.03 -3.10
N MET A 109 -9.04 -1.18 -3.15
CA MET A 109 -7.60 -1.30 -2.94
C MET A 109 -6.85 -0.43 -3.95
N ALA A 110 -7.13 -0.55 -5.25
CA ALA A 110 -6.48 0.26 -6.28
C ALA A 110 -6.62 1.77 -6.03
N ILE A 111 -7.82 2.24 -5.64
CA ILE A 111 -8.06 3.64 -5.28
C ILE A 111 -7.23 4.05 -4.06
N LEU A 112 -7.17 3.21 -3.03
CA LEU A 112 -6.39 3.47 -1.82
C LEU A 112 -4.88 3.51 -2.12
N GLU A 113 -4.38 2.62 -2.97
CA GLU A 113 -2.97 2.60 -3.39
C GLU A 113 -2.59 3.89 -4.11
N ILE A 114 -3.42 4.33 -5.05
CA ILE A 114 -3.23 5.61 -5.76
C ILE A 114 -3.28 6.77 -4.76
N ALA A 115 -4.29 6.81 -3.89
CA ALA A 115 -4.46 7.89 -2.91
C ALA A 115 -3.28 7.97 -1.92
N VAL A 116 -2.82 6.84 -1.40
CA VAL A 116 -1.65 6.75 -0.52
C VAL A 116 -0.39 7.19 -1.26
N GLY A 117 -0.19 6.73 -2.49
CA GLY A 117 0.95 7.11 -3.31
C GLY A 117 0.99 8.61 -3.58
N PHE A 118 -0.13 9.23 -3.95
CA PHE A 118 -0.23 10.68 -4.12
C PHE A 118 -0.01 11.44 -2.81
N ALA A 119 -0.61 10.99 -1.71
CA ALA A 119 -0.45 11.60 -0.40
C ALA A 119 1.02 11.56 0.08
N ILE A 120 1.73 10.46 -0.14
CA ILE A 120 3.17 10.37 0.10
C ILE A 120 3.94 11.27 -0.89
N LEU A 121 3.57 11.32 -2.18
CA LEU A 121 4.26 12.11 -3.19
C LEU A 121 4.20 13.62 -2.90
N THR A 122 2.99 14.17 -2.78
CA THR A 122 2.73 15.59 -2.49
C THR A 122 3.04 15.94 -1.03
N GLY A 123 3.11 14.92 -0.19
CA GLY A 123 3.33 15.04 1.24
C GLY A 123 2.07 15.48 1.98
N THR A 124 0.90 15.48 1.33
CA THR A 124 -0.36 15.79 2.00
C THR A 124 -0.80 14.63 2.87
N PHE A 125 -1.10 14.86 4.15
CA PHE A 125 -1.50 13.80 5.08
C PHE A 125 -0.49 12.63 5.15
N THR A 126 0.80 12.92 5.01
CA THR A 126 1.87 11.90 4.88
C THR A 126 1.79 10.83 5.96
N ARG A 127 1.46 11.21 7.20
CA ARG A 127 1.30 10.26 8.32
C ARG A 127 0.14 9.30 8.15
N LEU A 128 -1.02 9.80 7.75
CA LEU A 128 -2.19 8.95 7.51
C LEU A 128 -1.91 8.03 6.32
N ALA A 129 -1.24 8.55 5.29
CA ALA A 129 -0.83 7.77 4.13
C ALA A 129 0.18 6.67 4.50
N THR A 130 1.17 6.95 5.35
CA THR A 130 2.13 5.92 5.79
C THR A 130 1.51 4.90 6.74
N ILE A 131 0.54 5.29 7.59
CA ILE A 131 -0.25 4.33 8.38
C ILE A 131 -1.08 3.44 7.45
N GLY A 132 -1.75 4.01 6.46
CA GLY A 132 -2.51 3.27 5.45
C GLY A 132 -1.60 2.29 4.68
N ALA A 133 -0.43 2.76 4.25
CA ALA A 133 0.57 1.93 3.59
C ALA A 133 1.00 0.72 4.46
N ILE A 134 1.26 0.95 5.75
CA ILE A 134 1.61 -0.14 6.69
C ILE A 134 0.44 -1.11 6.82
N ALA A 135 -0.78 -0.62 7.07
CA ALA A 135 -1.96 -1.46 7.25
C ALA A 135 -2.27 -2.32 6.01
N MET A 136 -2.14 -1.74 4.81
CA MET A 136 -2.34 -2.46 3.55
C MET A 136 -1.27 -3.55 3.35
N ASN A 137 0.01 -3.25 3.57
CA ASN A 137 1.07 -4.27 3.48
C ASN A 137 0.86 -5.41 4.49
N LEU A 138 0.48 -5.09 5.72
CA LEU A 138 0.17 -6.12 6.73
C LEU A 138 -1.03 -6.97 6.30
N THR A 139 -2.07 -6.36 5.75
CA THR A 139 -3.24 -7.10 5.22
C THR A 139 -2.82 -8.06 4.11
N ILE A 140 -1.96 -7.62 3.18
CA ILE A 140 -1.44 -8.46 2.10
C ILE A 140 -0.56 -9.59 2.65
N ILE A 141 0.27 -9.33 3.68
CA ILE A 141 1.08 -10.36 4.34
C ILE A 141 0.18 -11.44 4.96
N LEU A 142 -0.89 -11.05 5.65
CA LEU A 142 -1.84 -12.00 6.24
C LEU A 142 -2.63 -12.74 5.17
N ALA A 143 -2.99 -12.08 4.07
CA ALA A 143 -3.77 -12.67 2.98
C ALA A 143 -2.95 -13.65 2.13
N ALA A 144 -1.78 -13.22 1.68
CA ALA A 144 -1.03 -13.86 0.60
C ALA A 144 0.45 -14.10 0.93
N GLY A 145 0.95 -13.68 2.10
CA GLY A 145 2.37 -13.82 2.46
C GLY A 145 2.87 -15.27 2.51
N HIS A 146 1.97 -16.23 2.76
CA HIS A 146 2.28 -17.66 2.77
C HIS A 146 2.42 -18.27 1.37
N THR A 147 1.94 -17.59 0.32
CA THR A 147 1.88 -18.15 -1.04
C THR A 147 3.23 -18.11 -1.75
N HIS A 148 4.04 -17.09 -1.50
CA HIS A 148 5.38 -16.97 -2.08
C HIS A 148 6.30 -16.09 -1.23
N PRO A 149 7.58 -16.47 -0.99
CA PRO A 149 8.52 -15.68 -0.20
C PRO A 149 8.73 -14.24 -0.70
N ALA A 150 8.60 -14.02 -2.02
CA ALA A 150 8.71 -12.67 -2.59
C ALA A 150 7.58 -11.73 -2.13
N ILE A 151 6.35 -12.23 -2.01
CA ILE A 151 5.19 -11.44 -1.55
C ILE A 151 5.42 -11.02 -0.09
N LEU A 152 5.84 -11.95 0.77
CA LEU A 152 6.17 -11.62 2.16
C LEU A 152 7.26 -10.55 2.24
N ARG A 153 8.38 -10.74 1.54
CA ARG A 153 9.56 -9.87 1.64
C ARG A 153 9.31 -8.48 1.07
N VAL A 154 8.63 -8.36 -0.07
CA VAL A 154 8.35 -7.04 -0.67
C VAL A 154 7.40 -6.25 0.22
N ASN A 155 6.36 -6.88 0.78
CA ASN A 155 5.41 -6.19 1.65
C ASN A 155 6.04 -5.80 3.00
N LEU A 156 6.95 -6.63 3.55
CA LEU A 156 7.73 -6.26 4.73
C LEU A 156 8.65 -5.06 4.47
N LEU A 157 9.34 -5.05 3.31
CA LEU A 157 10.20 -3.92 2.91
C LEU A 157 9.38 -2.63 2.75
N MET A 158 8.24 -2.72 2.09
CA MET A 158 7.33 -1.59 1.87
C MET A 158 6.73 -1.07 3.19
N ALA A 159 6.32 -1.95 4.09
CA ALA A 159 5.89 -1.58 5.45
C ALA A 159 7.02 -0.92 6.25
N GLY A 160 8.25 -1.46 6.18
CA GLY A 160 9.42 -0.88 6.84
C GLY A 160 9.81 0.51 6.31
N ALA A 161 9.72 0.70 4.99
CA ALA A 161 9.92 1.99 4.35
C ALA A 161 8.84 3.01 4.78
N ALA A 162 7.57 2.60 4.79
CA ALA A 162 6.48 3.43 5.27
C ALA A 162 6.63 3.78 6.77
N LEU A 163 7.05 2.83 7.60
CA LEU A 163 7.34 3.05 9.01
C LEU A 163 8.50 4.04 9.21
N THR A 164 9.55 3.93 8.39
CA THR A 164 10.67 4.87 8.42
C THR A 164 10.20 6.29 8.10
N LEU A 165 9.36 6.47 7.07
CA LEU A 165 8.78 7.79 6.75
C LEU A 165 7.83 8.31 7.84
N LEU A 166 7.06 7.41 8.49
CA LEU A 166 6.18 7.74 9.60
C LEU A 166 6.98 8.26 10.80
N LEU A 167 8.01 7.52 11.23
CA LEU A 167 8.86 7.86 12.37
C LEU A 167 9.72 9.10 12.09
N ALA A 168 10.25 9.23 10.88
CA ALA A 168 11.05 10.37 10.47
C ALA A 168 10.26 11.67 10.32
N ARG A 169 8.92 11.61 10.36
CA ARG A 169 8.02 12.78 10.13
C ARG A 169 8.38 13.48 8.82
N ALA A 170 8.62 12.70 7.77
CA ALA A 170 9.15 13.15 6.48
C ALA A 170 8.24 14.14 5.73
N GLY A 171 6.99 14.31 6.16
CA GLY A 171 6.03 15.29 5.65
C GLY A 171 6.24 16.75 6.12
N ARG A 172 7.21 17.07 6.99
CA ARG A 172 7.31 18.43 7.55
C ARG A 172 8.02 19.48 6.68
N TYR A 173 8.95 19.08 5.81
CA TYR A 173 9.82 20.03 5.08
C TYR A 173 9.55 20.13 3.58
N TYR A 174 9.13 19.03 2.93
CA TYR A 174 8.90 18.96 1.48
C TYR A 174 7.46 18.56 1.13
N ALA A 175 6.51 18.94 1.97
CA ALA A 175 5.09 18.64 1.75
C ALA A 175 4.31 19.89 1.42
N VAL A 176 3.14 19.69 0.81
CA VAL A 176 2.11 20.72 0.69
C VAL A 176 1.43 20.96 2.07
N ASP A 177 1.55 20.05 3.05
CA ASP A 177 0.93 20.14 4.38
C ASP A 177 1.18 21.46 5.15
N PRO A 178 2.41 22.02 5.20
CA PRO A 178 2.67 23.32 5.83
C PRO A 178 2.03 24.51 5.08
N TRP A 179 1.87 24.40 3.76
CA TRP A 179 1.20 25.43 2.96
C TRP A 179 -0.34 25.32 3.09
N LEU A 180 -0.85 24.09 3.11
CA LEU A 180 -2.28 23.81 3.22
C LEU A 180 -2.82 24.12 4.62
N SER A 181 -2.09 23.80 5.69
CA SER A 181 -2.45 24.14 7.07
C SER A 181 -2.51 25.65 7.31
N ARG A 182 -1.69 26.44 6.62
CA ARG A 182 -1.76 27.92 6.66
C ARG A 182 -2.99 28.46 5.94
N LYS A 183 -3.52 27.75 4.93
CA LYS A 183 -4.64 28.21 4.09
C LYS A 183 -6.01 27.65 4.56
N ILE A 184 -6.06 26.44 5.12
CA ILE A 184 -7.27 25.75 5.60
C ILE A 184 -7.57 26.08 7.09
N SER A 185 -7.07 27.22 7.58
CA SER A 185 -7.13 27.71 8.97
C SER A 185 -8.52 27.82 9.65
N ARG A 186 -9.61 27.41 8.99
CA ARG A 186 -10.99 27.49 9.53
C ARG A 186 -11.54 26.16 10.07
N TRP A 187 -10.87 25.02 9.86
CA TRP A 187 -11.39 23.70 10.26
C TRP A 187 -10.46 23.02 11.27
N PRO A 188 -10.83 22.93 12.57
CA PRO A 188 -9.93 22.51 13.65
C PRO A 188 -9.49 21.03 13.56
N LEU A 189 -10.30 20.16 12.95
CA LEU A 189 -9.97 18.75 12.74
C LEU A 189 -8.86 18.55 11.69
N LEU A 190 -8.93 19.30 10.59
CA LEU A 190 -7.91 19.27 9.53
C LEU A 190 -6.60 19.91 10.00
N GLN A 191 -6.67 20.88 10.91
CA GLN A 191 -5.50 21.49 11.52
C GLN A 191 -4.64 20.47 12.27
N ARG A 192 -5.24 19.55 13.04
CA ARG A 192 -4.49 18.50 13.75
C ARG A 192 -3.88 17.46 12.79
N ALA A 193 -4.59 17.14 11.71
CA ALA A 193 -4.12 16.21 10.69
C ALA A 193 -2.96 16.76 9.84
N CYS A 194 -2.92 18.07 9.59
CA CYS A 194 -1.88 18.72 8.77
C CYS A 194 -0.74 19.40 9.57
N ALA A 195 -0.94 19.77 10.85
CA ALA A 195 0.02 20.59 11.62
C ALA A 195 1.05 19.80 12.46
N THR A 196 1.19 18.48 12.31
CA THR A 196 2.08 17.67 13.18
C THR A 196 3.05 16.76 12.43
#